data_AF-A0A8H3RQG9-F1
#
_entry.id   AF-A0A8H3RQG9-F1
#
_cell.length_a   1.000
_cell.length_b   1.000
_cell.length_c   1.000
_cell.angle_alpha   90.00
_cell.angle_beta   90.00
_cell.angle_gamma   90.00
#
_symmetry.space_group_name_H-M   'P 1'
#
loop_
_entity.id
_entity.type
_entity.pdbx_description
1 polymer ?
#
loop_
_entity_poly.entity_id
_entity_poly.type
_entity_poly.pdbx_seq_one_letter_code
_entity_poly.pdbx_strand_id
1 'polypeptide(L)'
;MAEEQLNPDNEDLNRPFRFIVTGRYLAVRYEDNSFTLHRDYHGHGSLFYLSDDDIHIIRDRTYVGQLNSHPIYKDNVFHICRGSQYVSLEGRWTDNIDEALDVQIDPEDPYRTDSADSAPTLSLSEPILNPAHPVSADGIDLYHPDKQFALYPVTRDGLWYGDADNFNGKLIFGGNPYSAGIPFQLSVHEGRSRIRTNDGMYLTVLMEDDLVPYLKEECRQHSRANSCADCSTWYSLGFRPEPDDCLALIPRGLPTMFVLYDGAFYYSMNVLKASYAETKRVKHIEEASLFQFVG
;
A
#
# COMPACT_ATOMS: atom_id res chain seq x y z
N MET A 1 -17.53 3.75 35.83
CA MET A 1 -17.73 4.84 34.85
C MET A 1 -18.62 4.25 33.78
N ALA A 2 -19.76 4.88 33.49
CA ALA A 2 -20.69 4.36 32.49
C ALA A 2 -20.04 4.50 31.11
N GLU A 3 -20.00 3.41 30.34
CA GLU A 3 -19.75 3.49 28.90
C GLU A 3 -20.85 4.38 28.32
N GLU A 4 -20.45 5.52 27.79
CA GLU A 4 -21.32 6.36 26.98
C GLU A 4 -21.77 5.46 25.81
N GLN A 5 -23.07 5.15 25.75
CA GLN A 5 -23.61 4.35 24.66
C GLN A 5 -23.46 5.18 23.38
N LEU A 6 -22.36 4.97 22.66
CA LEU A 6 -22.16 5.50 21.32
C LEU A 6 -23.35 5.06 20.48
N ASN A 7 -24.12 6.02 19.98
CA ASN A 7 -25.26 5.74 19.11
C ASN A 7 -24.83 5.96 17.65
N PRO A 8 -24.70 4.89 16.85
CA PRO A 8 -24.28 4.98 15.45
C PRO A 8 -25.30 5.72 14.56
N ASP A 9 -26.53 5.97 15.01
CA ASP A 9 -27.51 6.77 14.26
C ASP A 9 -27.12 8.25 14.11
N ASN A 10 -26.16 8.74 14.89
CA ASN A 10 -25.63 10.10 14.80
C ASN A 10 -24.36 10.20 13.93
N GLU A 11 -23.83 9.08 13.44
CA GLU A 11 -22.60 9.03 12.65
C GLU A 11 -22.92 9.26 11.17
N ASP A 12 -22.16 10.13 10.51
CA ASP A 12 -22.23 10.27 9.07
C ASP A 12 -21.54 9.06 8.40
N LEU A 13 -22.32 8.19 7.74
CA LEU A 13 -21.83 7.00 7.03
C LEU A 13 -21.11 7.36 5.71
N ASN A 14 -20.19 8.32 5.76
CA ASN A 14 -19.50 8.93 4.61
C ASN A 14 -18.09 8.36 4.35
N ARG A 15 -17.59 7.48 5.23
CA ARG A 15 -16.30 6.78 5.09
C ARG A 15 -16.50 5.27 4.90
N PRO A 16 -17.04 4.83 3.75
CA PRO A 16 -17.15 3.42 3.47
C PRO A 16 -15.78 2.81 3.18
N PHE A 17 -15.58 1.55 3.54
CA PHE A 17 -14.35 0.83 3.25
C PHE A 17 -14.55 -0.69 3.22
N ARG A 18 -13.56 -1.39 2.65
CA ARG A 18 -13.39 -2.85 2.73
C ARG A 18 -12.05 -3.19 3.41
N PHE A 19 -11.94 -4.40 3.94
CA PHE A 19 -10.69 -4.88 4.53
C PHE A 19 -9.85 -5.62 3.52
N ILE A 20 -8.59 -5.23 3.38
CA ILE A 20 -7.56 -6.02 2.71
C ILE A 20 -6.87 -6.88 3.78
N VAL A 21 -6.95 -8.21 3.65
CA VAL A 21 -6.18 -9.11 4.51
C VAL A 21 -4.78 -9.26 3.94
N THR A 22 -3.78 -8.80 4.70
CA THR A 22 -2.41 -8.67 4.19
C THR A 22 -1.84 -10.02 3.74
N GLY A 23 -1.51 -10.09 2.45
CA GLY A 23 -0.88 -11.23 1.79
C GLY A 23 -1.79 -12.43 1.56
N ARG A 24 -3.12 -12.25 1.63
CA ARG A 24 -4.07 -13.35 1.45
C ARG A 24 -5.32 -12.92 0.69
N TYR A 25 -5.78 -13.82 -0.18
CA TYR A 25 -7.13 -13.77 -0.75
C TYR A 25 -8.19 -14.15 0.29
N LEU A 26 -8.45 -13.24 1.21
CA LEU A 26 -9.51 -13.38 2.18
C LEU A 26 -10.42 -12.15 2.14
N ALA A 27 -11.66 -12.36 1.74
CA ALA A 27 -12.73 -11.38 1.90
C ALA A 27 -13.23 -11.43 3.35
N VAL A 28 -13.22 -10.27 4.02
CA VAL A 28 -13.80 -10.11 5.35
C VAL A 28 -15.29 -9.79 5.19
N ARG A 29 -16.15 -10.64 5.75
CA ARG A 29 -17.59 -10.43 5.78
C ARG A 29 -18.09 -10.27 7.21
N TYR A 30 -19.28 -9.70 7.35
CA TYR A 30 -20.00 -9.64 8.62
C TYR A 30 -21.35 -10.32 8.47
N GLU A 31 -21.46 -11.53 9.02
CA GLU A 31 -22.61 -12.41 8.90
C GLU A 31 -22.95 -12.94 10.31
N ASP A 32 -24.24 -13.07 10.63
CA ASP A 32 -24.72 -13.59 11.93
C ASP A 32 -24.06 -12.94 13.17
N ASN A 33 -23.83 -11.63 13.12
CA ASN A 33 -23.16 -10.84 14.17
C ASN A 33 -21.69 -11.22 14.44
N SER A 34 -21.01 -11.80 13.45
CA SER A 34 -19.60 -12.14 13.53
C SER A 34 -18.86 -11.74 12.26
N PHE A 35 -17.57 -11.44 12.41
CA PHE A 35 -16.66 -11.44 11.27
C PHE A 35 -16.45 -12.86 10.77
N THR A 36 -16.51 -13.06 9.45
CA THR A 36 -16.23 -14.31 8.77
C THR A 36 -15.22 -14.07 7.65
N LEU A 37 -14.35 -15.06 7.40
CA LEU A 37 -13.30 -14.98 6.39
C LEU A 37 -13.61 -15.96 5.27
N HIS A 38 -13.72 -15.46 4.04
CA HIS A 38 -13.96 -16.26 2.85
C HIS A 38 -12.76 -16.19 1.92
N ARG A 39 -12.36 -17.34 1.36
CA ARG A 39 -11.30 -17.39 0.34
C ARG A 39 -11.78 -16.72 -0.94
N ASP A 40 -11.51 -15.42 -1.07
CA ASP A 40 -11.95 -14.58 -2.16
C ASP A 40 -11.18 -13.25 -2.18
N TYR A 41 -11.38 -12.46 -3.23
CA TYR A 41 -10.85 -11.12 -3.36
C TYR A 41 -11.49 -10.16 -2.35
N HIS A 42 -10.70 -9.23 -1.79
CA HIS A 42 -11.18 -8.30 -0.74
C HIS A 42 -12.39 -7.46 -1.17
N GLY A 43 -12.48 -7.12 -2.45
CA GLY A 43 -13.65 -6.43 -3.04
C GLY A 43 -14.97 -7.19 -2.93
N HIS A 44 -14.94 -8.50 -2.67
CA HIS A 44 -16.11 -9.34 -2.38
C HIS A 44 -16.45 -9.45 -0.88
N GLY A 45 -15.74 -8.69 -0.04
CA GLY A 45 -16.02 -8.53 1.38
C GLY A 45 -17.23 -7.64 1.65
N SER A 46 -17.66 -7.61 2.90
CA SER A 46 -18.70 -6.68 3.35
C SER A 46 -18.19 -5.24 3.29
N LEU A 47 -19.08 -4.32 2.92
CA LEU A 47 -18.83 -2.88 3.03
C LEU A 47 -19.04 -2.45 4.49
N PHE A 48 -18.03 -1.84 5.09
CA PHE A 48 -18.06 -1.27 6.43
C PHE A 48 -17.99 0.25 6.36
N TYR A 49 -18.24 0.91 7.48
CA TYR A 49 -18.11 2.36 7.63
C TYR A 49 -17.28 2.69 8.86
N LEU A 50 -16.45 3.72 8.75
CA LEU A 50 -15.62 4.19 9.86
C LEU A 50 -16.32 5.36 10.59
N SER A 51 -16.35 5.31 11.91
CA SER A 51 -16.87 6.38 12.78
C SER A 51 -16.03 7.65 12.76
N ASP A 52 -16.59 8.75 13.27
CA ASP A 52 -15.97 10.08 13.37
C ASP A 52 -14.66 10.11 14.14
N ASP A 53 -14.47 9.18 15.07
CA ASP A 53 -13.23 9.03 15.83
C ASP A 53 -12.15 8.17 15.13
N ASP A 54 -12.41 7.71 13.91
CA ASP A 54 -11.55 6.83 13.10
C ASP A 54 -11.18 5.49 13.76
N ILE A 55 -11.95 5.06 14.78
CA ILE A 55 -11.66 3.85 15.56
C ILE A 55 -12.74 2.79 15.40
N HIS A 56 -14.02 3.16 15.43
CA HIS A 56 -15.10 2.18 15.48
C HIS A 56 -15.57 1.76 14.09
N ILE A 57 -15.81 0.46 13.95
CA ILE A 57 -16.31 -0.16 12.73
C ILE A 57 -17.84 -0.21 12.81
N ILE A 58 -18.50 0.39 11.83
CA ILE A 58 -19.95 0.44 11.71
C ILE A 58 -20.39 -0.45 10.55
N ARG A 59 -21.42 -1.26 10.80
CA ARG A 59 -22.10 -2.07 9.78
C ARG A 59 -23.58 -2.10 10.11
N ASP A 60 -24.44 -1.89 9.11
CA ASP A 60 -25.90 -1.87 9.27
C ASP A 60 -26.36 -0.99 10.45
N ARG A 61 -25.74 0.20 10.57
CA ARG A 61 -25.94 1.17 11.67
C ARG A 61 -25.72 0.60 13.07
N THR A 62 -24.79 -0.33 13.21
CA THR A 62 -24.40 -0.89 14.51
C THR A 62 -22.87 -0.88 14.62
N TYR A 63 -22.36 -0.62 15.81
CA TYR A 63 -20.94 -0.83 16.12
C TYR A 63 -20.64 -2.32 16.21
N VAL A 64 -19.78 -2.81 15.32
CA VAL A 64 -19.46 -4.24 15.20
C VAL A 64 -18.07 -4.60 15.70
N GLY A 65 -17.17 -3.62 15.81
CA GLY A 65 -15.82 -3.77 16.33
C GLY A 65 -15.08 -2.44 16.37
N GLN A 66 -13.80 -2.52 16.69
CA GLN A 66 -12.87 -1.39 16.72
C GLN A 66 -11.61 -1.75 15.93
N LEU A 67 -10.96 -0.74 15.38
CA LEU A 67 -9.64 -0.83 14.80
C LEU A 67 -8.60 -0.54 15.88
N ASN A 68 -7.63 -1.42 16.00
CA ASN A 68 -6.45 -1.19 16.81
C ASN A 68 -5.22 -1.17 15.91
N SER A 69 -4.46 -0.08 15.91
CA SER A 69 -3.29 0.05 15.04
C SER A 69 -2.20 -0.97 15.40
N HIS A 70 -1.61 -1.58 14.38
CA HIS A 70 -0.48 -2.48 14.54
C HIS A 70 0.70 -1.72 15.18
N PRO A 71 1.38 -2.29 16.20
CA PRO A 71 2.39 -1.56 16.99
C PRO A 71 3.59 -1.06 16.18
N ILE A 72 3.91 -1.72 15.06
CA ILE A 72 5.03 -1.37 14.18
C ILE A 72 4.59 -0.54 12.96
N TYR A 73 3.36 -0.75 12.48
CA TYR A 73 2.83 -0.21 11.21
C TYR A 73 1.62 0.65 11.50
N LYS A 74 1.81 1.57 12.45
CA LYS A 74 0.74 2.35 13.02
C LYS A 74 -0.03 3.07 11.91
N ASP A 75 -1.36 3.02 12.01
CA ASP A 75 -2.30 3.71 11.12
C ASP A 75 -2.29 3.23 9.65
N ASN A 76 -1.53 2.16 9.36
CA ASN A 76 -1.48 1.52 8.03
C ASN A 76 -2.00 0.09 8.08
N VAL A 77 -1.67 -0.64 9.16
CA VAL A 77 -2.13 -2.01 9.42
C VAL A 77 -2.86 -2.00 10.75
N PHE A 78 -3.96 -2.73 10.82
CA PHE A 78 -4.86 -2.77 11.97
C PHE A 78 -5.16 -4.22 12.36
N HIS A 79 -5.58 -4.37 13.61
CA HIS A 79 -6.28 -5.54 14.11
C HIS A 79 -7.74 -5.17 14.36
N ILE A 80 -8.65 -6.07 14.01
CA ILE A 80 -10.07 -5.92 14.36
C ILE A 80 -10.25 -6.43 15.78
N CYS A 81 -10.69 -5.57 16.70
CA CYS A 81 -10.87 -5.92 18.10
C CYS A 81 -12.27 -5.65 18.65
N ARG A 82 -12.58 -6.31 19.77
CA ARG A 82 -13.75 -6.05 20.61
C ARG A 82 -13.31 -6.25 22.07
N GLY A 83 -13.21 -5.16 22.81
CA GLY A 83 -12.62 -5.19 24.15
C GLY A 83 -11.18 -5.69 24.10
N SER A 84 -10.87 -6.78 24.81
CA SER A 84 -9.53 -7.39 24.82
C SER A 84 -9.35 -8.54 23.82
N GLN A 85 -10.31 -8.76 22.92
CA GLN A 85 -10.25 -9.83 21.92
C GLN A 85 -9.99 -9.28 20.52
N TYR A 86 -9.34 -10.08 19.69
CA TYR A 86 -8.96 -9.80 18.31
C TYR A 86 -9.53 -10.86 17.37
N VAL A 87 -9.85 -10.50 16.14
CA VAL A 87 -10.17 -11.47 15.09
C VAL A 87 -8.88 -12.14 14.62
N SER A 88 -8.84 -13.46 14.65
CA SER A 88 -7.70 -14.27 14.20
C SER A 88 -7.78 -14.64 12.71
N LEU A 89 -6.70 -15.25 12.20
CA LEU A 89 -6.63 -15.83 10.85
C LEU A 89 -7.68 -16.91 10.54
N GLU A 90 -8.28 -17.52 11.55
CA GLU A 90 -9.38 -18.49 11.39
C GLU A 90 -10.77 -17.82 11.43
N GLY A 91 -10.82 -16.48 11.56
CA GLY A 91 -12.08 -15.73 11.74
C GLY A 91 -12.67 -15.88 13.14
N ARG A 92 -11.88 -16.31 14.13
CA ARG A 92 -12.33 -16.48 15.52
C ARG A 92 -11.79 -15.39 16.42
N TRP A 93 -12.54 -15.04 17.45
CA TRP A 93 -12.07 -14.16 18.52
C TRP A 93 -11.01 -14.86 19.37
N THR A 94 -9.86 -14.22 19.54
CA THR A 94 -8.73 -14.67 20.36
C THR A 94 -8.30 -13.53 21.27
N ASP A 95 -7.81 -13.84 22.46
CA ASP A 95 -7.15 -12.88 23.36
C ASP A 95 -5.64 -12.75 23.10
N ASN A 96 -5.10 -13.58 22.20
CA ASN A 96 -3.71 -13.55 21.78
C ASN A 96 -3.51 -12.59 20.59
N ILE A 97 -2.83 -11.47 20.83
CA ILE A 97 -2.54 -10.48 19.78
C ILE A 97 -1.61 -11.05 18.68
N ASP A 98 -0.78 -12.04 18.98
CA ASP A 98 0.13 -12.66 17.99
C ASP A 98 -0.63 -13.52 16.96
N GLU A 99 -1.88 -13.89 17.26
CA GLU A 99 -2.78 -14.61 16.35
C GLU A 99 -3.73 -13.67 15.59
N ALA A 100 -3.69 -12.37 15.88
CA ALA A 100 -4.57 -11.38 15.28
C ALA A 100 -4.35 -11.29 13.76
N LEU A 101 -5.45 -11.04 13.06
CA LEU A 101 -5.47 -10.83 11.62
C LEU A 101 -4.95 -9.43 11.30
N ASP A 102 -3.84 -9.35 10.56
CA ASP A 102 -3.33 -8.10 10.02
C ASP A 102 -4.15 -7.67 8.80
N VAL A 103 -4.90 -6.57 8.96
CA VAL A 103 -5.74 -5.99 7.91
C VAL A 103 -5.33 -4.56 7.57
N GLN A 104 -5.61 -4.15 6.34
CA GLN A 104 -5.57 -2.75 5.91
C GLN A 104 -6.98 -2.32 5.50
N ILE A 105 -7.18 -1.01 5.45
CA ILE A 105 -8.44 -0.39 5.03
C ILE A 105 -8.28 0.03 3.58
N ASP A 106 -9.21 -0.42 2.74
CA ASP A 106 -9.41 0.04 1.38
C ASP A 106 -10.64 0.98 1.35
N PRO A 107 -10.44 2.31 1.40
CA PRO A 107 -11.51 3.29 1.35
C PRO A 107 -12.25 3.20 0.03
N GLU A 108 -13.57 3.18 0.12
CA GLU A 108 -14.44 3.19 -1.04
C GLU A 108 -14.95 4.61 -1.30
N ASP A 109 -15.21 4.93 -2.57
CA ASP A 109 -15.84 6.22 -2.89
C ASP A 109 -17.32 6.17 -2.45
N PRO A 110 -17.75 7.03 -1.50
CA PRO A 110 -19.11 7.05 -0.99
C PRO A 110 -20.16 7.39 -2.06
N TYR A 111 -19.74 7.94 -3.19
CA TYR A 111 -20.60 8.30 -4.32
C TYR A 111 -20.50 7.33 -5.49
N ARG A 112 -19.62 6.32 -5.42
CA ARG A 112 -19.44 5.34 -6.48
C ARG A 112 -20.55 4.30 -6.42
N THR A 113 -21.42 4.32 -7.42
CA THR A 113 -22.55 3.39 -7.58
C THR A 113 -22.14 2.05 -8.20
N ASP A 114 -20.91 1.59 -7.99
CA ASP A 114 -20.48 0.31 -8.54
C ASP A 114 -21.10 -0.82 -7.72
N SER A 115 -22.15 -1.38 -8.31
CA SER A 115 -22.78 -2.65 -7.99
C SER A 115 -21.70 -3.71 -7.74
N ALA A 116 -21.40 -3.98 -6.47
CA ALA A 116 -20.77 -5.21 -6.05
C ALA A 116 -21.70 -6.37 -6.41
N ASP A 117 -21.56 -6.97 -7.61
CA ASP A 117 -22.15 -8.29 -7.91
C ASP A 117 -21.79 -8.90 -9.29
N SER A 118 -20.63 -8.59 -9.89
CA SER A 118 -20.28 -9.26 -11.17
C SER A 118 -18.79 -9.27 -11.56
N ALA A 119 -17.87 -9.31 -10.60
CA ALA A 119 -16.52 -9.79 -10.92
C ALA A 119 -16.54 -11.33 -10.81
N PRO A 120 -16.09 -12.09 -11.84
CA PRO A 120 -16.08 -13.53 -11.76
C PRO A 120 -15.23 -13.97 -10.57
N THR A 121 -15.78 -14.85 -9.73
CA THR A 121 -15.09 -15.52 -8.64
C THR A 121 -13.96 -16.36 -9.24
N LEU A 122 -12.80 -15.75 -9.44
CA LEU A 122 -11.58 -16.52 -9.65
C LEU A 122 -11.28 -17.15 -8.29
N SER A 123 -11.49 -18.45 -8.18
CA SER A 123 -10.92 -19.22 -7.08
C SER A 123 -9.41 -19.18 -7.25
N LEU A 124 -8.80 -18.13 -6.73
CA LEU A 124 -7.38 -17.90 -6.83
C LEU A 124 -6.71 -18.90 -5.88
N SER A 125 -5.80 -19.69 -6.45
CA SER A 125 -4.92 -20.58 -5.69
C SER A 125 -4.23 -19.80 -4.58
N GLU A 126 -3.91 -20.46 -3.46
CA GLU A 126 -3.18 -19.82 -2.35
C GLU A 126 -1.96 -19.03 -2.87
N PRO A 127 -1.70 -17.82 -2.33
CA PRO A 127 -0.53 -17.05 -2.73
C PRO A 127 0.71 -17.90 -2.49
N ILE A 128 1.52 -18.08 -3.54
CA ILE A 128 2.83 -18.68 -3.38
C ILE A 128 3.69 -17.63 -2.68
N LEU A 129 3.82 -17.73 -1.36
CA LEU A 129 4.78 -16.95 -0.57
C LEU A 129 6.20 -17.45 -0.91
N ASN A 130 6.73 -17.01 -2.05
CA ASN A 130 8.08 -17.28 -2.50
C ASN A 130 8.76 -15.93 -2.74
N PRO A 131 9.98 -15.70 -2.23
CA PRO A 131 10.77 -14.51 -2.59
C PRO A 131 10.99 -14.36 -4.11
N ALA A 132 10.83 -15.45 -4.90
CA ALA A 132 10.81 -15.43 -6.36
C ALA A 132 9.45 -15.05 -6.98
N HIS A 133 8.38 -14.97 -6.18
CA HIS A 133 7.01 -14.60 -6.54
C HIS A 133 6.44 -13.63 -5.48
N PRO A 134 6.92 -12.38 -5.42
CA PRO A 134 6.36 -11.38 -4.53
C PRO A 134 4.87 -11.21 -4.81
N VAL A 135 4.09 -10.97 -3.74
CA VAL A 135 2.64 -10.79 -3.81
C VAL A 135 2.22 -9.40 -3.34
N SER A 136 1.09 -8.92 -3.85
CA SER A 136 0.42 -7.69 -3.42
C SER A 136 -0.15 -7.80 -2.01
N ALA A 137 -0.58 -6.67 -1.46
CA ALA A 137 -1.23 -6.57 -0.15
C ALA A 137 -2.45 -7.50 -0.03
N ASP A 138 -3.17 -7.75 -1.11
CA ASP A 138 -4.33 -8.64 -1.18
C ASP A 138 -4.02 -10.05 -1.69
N GLY A 139 -2.73 -10.38 -1.86
CA GLY A 139 -2.25 -11.74 -2.14
C GLY A 139 -2.13 -12.13 -3.62
N ILE A 140 -2.17 -11.17 -4.54
CA ILE A 140 -1.98 -11.43 -5.98
C ILE A 140 -0.50 -11.48 -6.34
N ASP A 141 -0.09 -12.45 -7.17
CA ASP A 141 1.26 -12.47 -7.75
C ASP A 141 1.50 -11.17 -8.52
N LEU A 142 2.53 -10.42 -8.13
CA LEU A 142 2.82 -9.11 -8.74
C LEU A 142 3.12 -9.20 -10.23
N TYR A 143 3.60 -10.35 -10.72
CA TYR A 143 3.92 -10.56 -12.14
C TYR A 143 2.76 -11.16 -12.93
N HIS A 144 1.55 -11.17 -12.38
CA HIS A 144 0.37 -11.64 -13.09
C HIS A 144 0.10 -10.77 -14.34
N PRO A 145 0.01 -11.34 -15.55
CA PRO A 145 0.00 -10.58 -16.80
C PRO A 145 -1.23 -9.69 -16.96
N ASP A 146 -2.38 -10.11 -16.44
CA ASP A 146 -3.64 -9.37 -16.60
C ASP A 146 -4.02 -8.53 -15.37
N LYS A 147 -3.06 -8.26 -14.48
CA LYS A 147 -3.30 -7.51 -13.25
C LYS A 147 -2.55 -6.19 -13.23
N GLN A 148 -3.20 -5.22 -12.61
CA GLN A 148 -2.67 -3.89 -12.38
C GLN A 148 -2.75 -3.61 -10.90
N PHE A 149 -1.81 -2.80 -10.42
CA PHE A 149 -1.64 -2.54 -9.02
C PHE A 149 -1.48 -1.04 -8.77
N ALA A 150 -2.13 -0.52 -7.74
CA ALA A 150 -1.76 0.75 -7.17
C ALA A 150 -0.56 0.56 -6.23
N LEU A 151 0.33 1.55 -6.19
CA LEU A 151 1.55 1.54 -5.36
C LEU A 151 1.38 2.51 -4.19
N TYR A 152 1.56 2.02 -2.98
CA TYR A 152 1.44 2.79 -1.74
C TYR A 152 2.71 2.73 -0.90
N PRO A 153 3.09 3.82 -0.24
CA PRO A 153 4.09 3.78 0.81
C PRO A 153 3.45 3.33 2.13
N VAL A 154 4.17 2.54 2.91
CA VAL A 154 3.78 2.17 4.28
C VAL A 154 4.64 2.99 5.23
N THR A 155 4.03 3.96 5.92
CA THR A 155 4.76 4.89 6.79
C THR A 155 4.53 4.59 8.27
N ARG A 156 5.45 5.04 9.13
CA ARG A 156 5.31 4.90 10.59
C ARG A 156 4.63 6.09 11.25
N ASP A 157 4.57 7.22 10.55
CA ASP A 157 4.33 8.52 11.16
C ASP A 157 2.89 9.03 10.96
N GLY A 158 1.95 8.16 10.55
CA GLY A 158 0.52 8.46 10.50
C GLY A 158 0.12 9.58 9.52
N LEU A 159 1.06 10.06 8.71
CA LEU A 159 0.78 10.98 7.62
C LEU A 159 0.33 10.13 6.43
N TRP A 160 -0.97 10.20 6.16
CA TRP A 160 -1.62 9.51 5.05
C TRP A 160 -1.04 10.00 3.71
N TYR A 161 -0.04 9.27 3.20
CA TYR A 161 0.38 9.44 1.82
C TYR A 161 -0.47 8.52 0.96
N GLY A 162 -1.03 9.11 -0.07
CA GLY A 162 -1.85 8.44 -1.05
C GLY A 162 -1.08 7.50 -1.96
N ASP A 163 -1.80 7.04 -2.96
CA ASP A 163 -1.27 6.36 -4.12
C ASP A 163 -0.15 7.15 -4.81
N ALA A 164 0.65 6.38 -5.54
CA ALA A 164 1.59 6.89 -6.51
C ALA A 164 0.88 7.63 -7.65
N ASP A 165 1.47 8.76 -8.04
CA ASP A 165 1.06 9.57 -9.19
C ASP A 165 2.29 10.04 -9.97
N ASN A 166 2.05 10.49 -11.20
CA ASN A 166 3.05 11.06 -12.09
C ASN A 166 2.89 12.58 -12.15
N PHE A 167 3.80 13.30 -11.49
CA PHE A 167 3.86 14.75 -11.55
C PHE A 167 5.15 15.22 -12.22
N ASN A 168 5.02 15.85 -13.39
CA ASN A 168 6.14 16.31 -14.22
C ASN A 168 7.17 15.21 -14.50
N GLY A 169 6.71 13.97 -14.74
CA GLY A 169 7.58 12.83 -15.02
C GLY A 169 8.22 12.21 -13.79
N LYS A 170 7.92 12.68 -12.58
CA LYS A 170 8.42 12.12 -11.31
C LYS A 170 7.36 11.27 -10.62
N LEU A 171 7.83 10.27 -9.88
CA LEU A 171 7.00 9.54 -8.94
C LEU A 171 6.76 10.41 -7.71
N ILE A 172 5.50 10.75 -7.48
CA ILE A 172 5.05 11.42 -6.26
C ILE A 172 4.00 10.56 -5.56
N PHE A 173 3.73 10.87 -4.30
CA PHE A 173 2.64 10.28 -3.54
C PHE A 173 1.74 11.39 -3.02
N GLY A 174 0.44 11.24 -3.25
CA GLY A 174 -0.58 12.23 -2.86
C GLY A 174 -0.82 12.28 -1.35
N GLY A 175 -1.85 13.03 -0.92
CA GLY A 175 -2.30 13.08 0.47
C GLY A 175 -3.62 12.34 0.74
N ASN A 176 -4.20 11.68 -0.27
CA ASN A 176 -5.43 10.93 -0.12
C ASN A 176 -5.12 9.43 -0.10
N PRO A 177 -5.25 8.75 1.04
CA PRO A 177 -4.89 7.34 1.15
C PRO A 177 -5.76 6.48 0.24
N TYR A 178 -5.13 5.54 -0.47
CA TYR A 178 -5.83 4.58 -1.31
C TYR A 178 -6.77 5.22 -2.37
N SER A 179 -6.42 6.40 -2.89
CA SER A 179 -7.09 6.94 -4.07
C SER A 179 -6.66 6.18 -5.33
N ALA A 180 -7.41 6.36 -6.43
CA ALA A 180 -7.29 5.51 -7.62
C ALA A 180 -5.90 5.56 -8.28
N GLY A 181 -5.15 6.65 -8.09
CA GLY A 181 -3.78 6.84 -8.57
C GLY A 181 -3.50 6.41 -9.99
N ILE A 182 -2.22 6.16 -10.25
CA ILE A 182 -1.81 5.50 -11.48
C ILE A 182 -1.66 3.99 -11.27
N PRO A 183 -2.28 3.17 -12.12
CA PRO A 183 -2.11 1.72 -12.07
C PRO A 183 -0.79 1.28 -12.71
N PHE A 184 -0.19 0.25 -12.11
CA PHE A 184 1.07 -0.35 -12.54
C PHE A 184 0.92 -1.82 -12.90
N GLN A 185 1.55 -2.23 -14.00
CA GLN A 185 1.80 -3.63 -14.34
C GLN A 185 3.27 -3.95 -14.07
N LEU A 186 3.54 -5.11 -13.47
CA LEU A 186 4.91 -5.54 -13.19
C LEU A 186 5.28 -6.75 -14.04
N SER A 187 6.54 -6.80 -14.45
CA SER A 187 7.13 -7.93 -15.18
C SER A 187 8.57 -8.14 -14.77
N VAL A 188 9.10 -9.35 -15.02
CA VAL A 188 10.51 -9.66 -14.78
C VAL A 188 11.33 -9.36 -16.03
N HIS A 189 12.41 -8.58 -15.87
CA HIS A 189 13.39 -8.29 -16.91
C HIS A 189 14.80 -8.43 -16.33
N GLU A 190 15.62 -9.32 -16.91
CA GLU A 190 16.99 -9.61 -16.45
C GLU A 190 17.11 -9.90 -14.94
N GLY A 191 16.11 -10.60 -14.37
CA GLY A 191 16.07 -10.94 -12.95
C GLY A 191 15.69 -9.79 -12.01
N ARG A 192 15.22 -8.67 -12.55
CA ARG A 192 14.70 -7.50 -11.80
C ARG A 192 13.27 -7.18 -12.19
N SER A 193 12.63 -6.30 -11.41
CA SER A 193 11.26 -5.87 -11.64
C SER A 193 11.21 -4.65 -12.55
N ARG A 194 10.46 -4.79 -13.63
CA ARG A 194 10.07 -3.69 -14.51
C ARG A 194 8.65 -3.30 -14.15
N ILE A 195 8.48 -2.06 -13.71
CA ILE A 195 7.22 -1.51 -13.22
C ILE A 195 6.73 -0.50 -14.26
N ARG A 196 5.56 -0.73 -14.84
CA ARG A 196 5.06 -0.01 -16.02
C ARG A 196 3.67 0.57 -15.79
N THR A 197 3.44 1.80 -16.18
CA THR A 197 2.11 2.45 -16.15
C THR A 197 1.31 2.16 -17.42
N ASN A 198 0.00 2.40 -17.39
CA ASN A 198 -0.90 2.13 -18.52
C ASN A 198 -0.60 2.91 -19.80
N ASP A 199 -0.04 4.12 -19.68
CA ASP A 199 0.42 4.93 -20.80
C ASP A 199 1.73 4.40 -21.43
N GLY A 200 2.28 3.32 -20.88
CA GLY A 200 3.43 2.61 -21.39
C GLY A 200 4.77 3.06 -20.80
N MET A 201 4.78 4.04 -19.90
CA MET A 201 5.98 4.52 -19.23
C MET A 201 6.47 3.54 -18.16
N TYR A 202 7.76 3.53 -17.89
CA TYR A 202 8.38 2.69 -16.87
C TYR A 202 8.95 3.51 -15.74
N LEU A 203 8.76 3.01 -14.52
CA LEU A 203 9.38 3.56 -13.33
C LEU A 203 10.88 3.24 -13.33
N THR A 204 11.71 4.27 -13.28
CA THR A 204 13.17 4.20 -13.37
C THR A 204 13.80 5.35 -12.56
N VAL A 205 15.12 5.30 -12.43
CA VAL A 205 15.93 6.38 -11.87
C VAL A 205 16.18 7.42 -12.95
N LEU A 206 15.71 8.65 -12.73
CA LEU A 206 16.00 9.78 -13.60
C LEU A 206 16.93 10.76 -12.93
N MET A 207 17.77 11.38 -13.74
CA MET A 207 18.43 12.63 -13.39
C MET A 207 17.49 13.77 -13.78
N GLU A 208 17.28 14.74 -12.91
CA GLU A 208 16.44 15.88 -13.24
C GLU A 208 17.18 16.79 -14.23
N ASP A 209 16.64 16.92 -15.45
CA ASP A 209 17.27 17.68 -16.54
C ASP A 209 17.56 19.13 -16.14
N ASP A 210 16.67 19.73 -15.34
CA ASP A 210 16.81 21.10 -14.83
C ASP A 210 17.98 21.26 -13.83
N LEU A 211 18.49 20.16 -13.25
CA LEU A 211 19.64 20.19 -12.36
C LEU A 211 20.97 20.05 -13.10
N VAL A 212 20.96 19.53 -14.34
CA VAL A 212 22.16 19.29 -15.15
C VAL A 212 23.03 20.56 -15.40
N PRO A 213 22.45 21.76 -15.57
CA PRO A 213 23.26 22.98 -15.68
C PRO A 213 23.99 23.38 -14.39
N TYR A 214 23.48 22.94 -13.23
CA TYR A 214 23.98 23.34 -11.90
C TYR A 214 25.02 22.36 -11.32
N LEU A 215 25.37 21.31 -12.06
CA LEU A 215 26.37 20.34 -11.62
C LEU A 215 27.75 20.98 -11.58
N LYS A 216 28.45 20.78 -10.45
CA LYS A 216 29.90 21.02 -10.38
C LYS A 216 30.59 20.21 -11.46
N GLU A 217 31.67 20.75 -12.02
CA GLU A 217 32.39 20.14 -13.13
C GLU A 217 32.86 18.71 -12.81
N GLU A 218 33.37 18.50 -11.60
CA GLU A 218 33.77 17.20 -11.06
C GLU A 218 32.65 16.16 -11.02
N CYS A 219 31.40 16.60 -10.95
CA CYS A 219 30.24 15.72 -10.86
C CYS A 219 29.57 15.45 -12.21
N ARG A 220 30.00 16.08 -13.29
CA ARG A 220 29.43 15.87 -14.64
C ARG A 220 29.66 14.46 -15.18
N GLN A 221 30.67 13.75 -14.65
CA GLN A 221 30.98 12.37 -15.00
C GLN A 221 30.30 11.36 -14.06
N HIS A 222 29.63 11.82 -13.00
CA HIS A 222 28.97 10.93 -12.06
C HIS A 222 27.69 10.36 -12.68
N SER A 223 27.51 9.06 -12.51
CA SER A 223 26.30 8.32 -12.84
C SER A 223 25.41 8.12 -11.60
N ARG A 224 24.22 7.56 -11.79
CA ARG A 224 23.30 7.17 -10.71
C ARG A 224 23.94 6.25 -9.66
N ALA A 225 24.97 5.49 -10.02
CA ALA A 225 25.68 4.57 -9.14
C ALA A 225 26.72 5.25 -8.23
N ASN A 226 27.07 6.51 -8.48
CA ASN A 226 28.12 7.20 -7.73
C ASN A 226 27.61 7.69 -6.36
N SER A 227 28.39 7.44 -5.30
CA SER A 227 28.06 7.81 -3.92
C SER A 227 28.46 9.25 -3.52
N CYS A 228 28.31 10.20 -4.43
CA CYS A 228 28.62 11.61 -4.18
C CYS A 228 27.49 12.30 -3.40
N ALA A 229 27.83 12.97 -2.30
CA ALA A 229 26.86 13.69 -1.47
C ALA A 229 26.21 14.87 -2.22
N ASP A 230 26.97 15.57 -3.06
CA ASP A 230 26.43 16.67 -3.88
C ASP A 230 25.47 16.15 -4.96
N CYS A 231 25.63 14.90 -5.39
CA CYS A 231 24.78 14.29 -6.42
C CYS A 231 23.56 13.56 -5.87
N SER A 232 23.45 13.36 -4.55
CA SER A 232 22.43 12.47 -3.98
C SER A 232 21.00 12.95 -4.29
N THR A 233 20.80 14.26 -4.36
CA THR A 233 19.52 14.92 -4.69
C THR A 233 19.24 14.98 -6.19
N TRP A 234 20.19 14.67 -7.06
CA TRP A 234 20.03 14.83 -8.51
C TRP A 234 19.27 13.69 -9.18
N TYR A 235 19.20 12.55 -8.48
CA TYR A 235 18.50 11.39 -9.01
C TYR A 235 17.36 11.01 -8.08
N SER A 236 16.19 10.87 -8.69
CA SER A 236 14.91 10.51 -8.07
C SER A 236 14.25 9.41 -8.91
N LEU A 237 13.14 8.85 -8.40
CA LEU A 237 12.32 7.95 -9.20
C LEU A 237 11.34 8.74 -10.08
N GLY A 238 11.15 8.25 -11.30
CA GLY A 238 10.07 8.70 -12.16
C GLY A 238 10.01 7.91 -13.46
N PHE A 239 9.49 8.52 -14.51
CA PHE A 239 8.90 7.79 -15.64
C PHE A 239 9.65 8.02 -16.94
N ARG A 240 10.01 6.94 -17.65
CA ARG A 240 10.58 6.99 -19.01
C ARG A 240 9.98 5.94 -19.95
N PRO A 241 9.91 6.19 -21.28
CA PRO A 241 9.32 5.23 -22.23
C PRO A 241 10.10 3.92 -22.35
N GLU A 242 11.43 3.98 -22.22
CA GLU A 242 12.30 2.80 -22.29
C GLU A 242 13.45 2.99 -21.31
N PRO A 243 13.48 2.26 -20.19
CA PRO A 243 14.51 2.40 -19.19
C PRO A 243 15.68 1.46 -19.49
N ASP A 244 16.90 1.94 -19.28
CA ASP A 244 18.12 1.11 -19.33
C ASP A 244 18.25 0.20 -18.10
N ASP A 245 17.35 0.33 -17.14
CA ASP A 245 17.43 -0.29 -15.84
C ASP A 245 16.08 -0.70 -15.27
N CYS A 246 16.13 -1.54 -14.24
CA CYS A 246 14.97 -2.07 -13.54
C CYS A 246 15.24 -2.03 -12.04
N LEU A 247 14.17 -1.89 -11.27
CA LEU A 247 14.22 -1.86 -9.81
C LEU A 247 14.14 -3.29 -9.26
N ALA A 248 14.86 -3.56 -8.19
CA ALA A 248 14.66 -4.74 -7.38
C ALA A 248 13.66 -4.42 -6.26
N LEU A 249 12.71 -5.33 -6.04
CA LEU A 249 11.83 -5.33 -4.88
C LEU A 249 12.48 -6.20 -3.81
N ILE A 250 12.96 -5.58 -2.73
CA ILE A 250 13.62 -6.28 -1.63
C ILE A 250 12.60 -6.52 -0.51
N PRO A 251 12.19 -7.78 -0.22
CA PRO A 251 11.20 -8.06 0.81
C PRO A 251 11.65 -7.54 2.18
N ARG A 252 10.78 -6.79 2.86
CA ARG A 252 11.05 -6.25 4.21
C ARG A 252 9.76 -5.89 4.92
N GLY A 253 9.64 -6.24 6.19
CA GLY A 253 8.45 -5.95 6.98
C GLY A 253 7.44 -7.10 6.91
N LEU A 254 6.16 -6.79 6.67
CA LEU A 254 5.15 -7.82 6.40
C LEU A 254 5.41 -8.49 5.04
N PRO A 255 4.86 -9.69 4.79
CA PRO A 255 5.14 -10.47 3.56
C PRO A 255 4.84 -9.75 2.23
N THR A 256 4.04 -8.69 2.24
CA THR A 256 3.60 -7.91 1.06
C THR A 256 4.31 -6.56 0.92
N MET A 257 5.32 -6.32 1.75
CA MET A 257 6.04 -5.06 1.82
C MET A 257 7.45 -5.20 1.26
N PHE A 258 7.88 -4.17 0.53
CA PHE A 258 9.14 -4.16 -0.20
C PHE A 258 9.86 -2.83 -0.01
N VAL A 259 11.18 -2.89 -0.09
CA VAL A 259 12.02 -1.72 -0.36
C VAL A 259 12.36 -1.69 -1.85
N LEU A 260 12.30 -0.51 -2.46
CA LEU A 260 12.77 -0.30 -3.83
C LEU A 260 14.28 -0.11 -3.85
N TYR A 261 14.97 -0.80 -4.75
CA TYR A 261 16.44 -0.75 -4.90
C TYR A 261 16.84 -0.67 -6.37
N ASP A 262 17.71 0.29 -6.74
CA ASP A 262 18.15 0.46 -8.14
C ASP A 262 19.42 -0.34 -8.50
N GLY A 263 20.05 -1.02 -7.53
CA GLY A 263 21.36 -1.66 -7.69
C GLY A 263 22.51 -0.91 -7.01
N ALA A 264 22.27 0.28 -6.49
CA ALA A 264 23.25 1.08 -5.74
C ALA A 264 22.63 1.74 -4.49
N PHE A 265 21.40 2.22 -4.57
CA PHE A 265 20.68 2.94 -3.52
C PHE A 265 19.28 2.40 -3.30
N TYR A 266 18.79 2.55 -2.07
CA TYR A 266 17.40 2.34 -1.71
C TYR A 266 16.63 3.66 -1.76
N TYR A 267 15.30 3.59 -1.69
CA TYR A 267 14.44 4.77 -1.71
C TYR A 267 13.66 4.93 -0.42
N SER A 268 13.72 6.15 0.12
CA SER A 268 12.92 6.62 1.25
C SER A 268 11.93 7.64 0.76
N MET A 269 10.77 7.69 1.39
CA MET A 269 9.85 8.79 1.31
C MET A 269 10.46 10.03 1.96
N ASN A 270 10.37 11.16 1.27
CA ASN A 270 10.72 12.47 1.76
C ASN A 270 9.46 13.33 1.77
N VAL A 271 8.95 13.58 2.96
CA VAL A 271 7.75 14.37 3.19
C VAL A 271 8.10 15.83 3.01
N LEU A 272 7.89 16.36 1.81
CA LEU A 272 8.23 17.75 1.51
C LEU A 272 7.12 18.70 1.96
N LYS A 273 5.84 18.30 1.89
CA LYS A 273 4.68 19.10 2.33
C LYS A 273 3.53 18.20 2.79
N ALA A 274 2.62 18.74 3.60
CA ALA A 274 1.45 18.01 4.14
C ALA A 274 0.52 17.40 3.06
N SER A 275 0.70 17.74 1.78
CA SER A 275 -0.16 17.30 0.68
C SER A 275 0.55 16.47 -0.41
N TYR A 276 1.88 16.30 -0.35
CA TYR A 276 2.60 15.39 -1.27
C TYR A 276 3.99 15.00 -0.73
N ALA A 277 4.46 13.83 -1.16
CA ALA A 277 5.79 13.34 -0.86
C ALA A 277 6.53 12.84 -2.11
N GLU A 278 7.84 13.01 -2.10
CA GLU A 278 8.75 12.56 -3.16
C GLU A 278 9.68 11.46 -2.63
N THR A 279 10.35 10.75 -3.53
CA THR A 279 11.36 9.76 -3.13
C THR A 279 12.76 10.39 -3.07
N LYS A 280 13.55 9.96 -2.10
CA LYS A 280 14.98 10.30 -1.97
C LYS A 280 15.82 9.04 -1.87
N ARG A 281 17.05 9.09 -2.39
CA ARG A 281 18.01 7.99 -2.26
C ARG A 281 18.59 7.92 -0.85
N VAL A 282 18.73 6.70 -0.35
CA VAL A 282 19.39 6.36 0.91
C VAL A 282 20.34 5.18 0.70
N LYS A 283 21.39 5.09 1.52
CA LYS A 283 22.44 4.06 1.36
C LYS A 283 22.10 2.78 2.10
N HIS A 284 21.48 2.92 3.26
CA HIS A 284 21.18 1.79 4.12
C HIS A 284 19.74 1.37 3.94
N ILE A 285 19.51 0.06 3.88
CA ILE A 285 18.15 -0.48 3.72
C ILE A 285 17.28 -0.04 4.90
N GLU A 286 17.88 0.14 6.08
CA GLU A 286 17.21 0.57 7.31
C GLU A 286 16.52 1.93 7.18
N GLU A 287 17.11 2.83 6.39
CA GLU A 287 16.62 4.19 6.12
C GLU A 287 15.53 4.22 5.04
N ALA A 288 15.32 3.11 4.33
CA ALA A 288 14.40 3.04 3.22
C ALA A 288 12.94 2.89 3.68
N SER A 289 12.03 3.44 2.89
CA SER A 289 10.59 3.29 3.12
C SER A 289 10.10 1.94 2.62
N LEU A 290 9.06 1.45 3.27
CA LEU A 290 8.33 0.28 2.82
C LEU A 290 7.29 0.71 1.79
N PHE A 291 7.12 -0.10 0.77
CA PHE A 291 6.14 0.08 -0.29
C PHE A 291 5.35 -1.21 -0.45
N GLN A 292 4.10 -1.08 -0.88
CA GLN A 292 3.23 -2.20 -1.18
C GLN A 292 2.46 -1.93 -2.47
N PHE A 293 2.13 -3.00 -3.16
CA PHE A 293 1.24 -2.98 -4.31
C PHE A 293 -0.11 -3.54 -3.88
N VAL A 294 -1.21 -2.96 -4.36
CA VAL A 294 -2.59 -3.40 -4.07
C VAL A 294 -3.30 -3.57 -5.41
N GLY A 295 -3.92 -4.73 -5.65
CA GLY A 295 -4.45 -5.08 -6.98
C GLY A 295 -5.96 -4.98 -7.13
#